data_AF-A0A9D3ZSE5-F1
#
_entry.id   AF-A0A9D3ZSE5-F1
#
_cell.length_a   1.000
_cell.length_b   1.000
_cell.length_c   1.000
_cell.angle_alpha   90.00
_cell.angle_beta   90.00
_cell.angle_gamma   90.00
#
_symmetry.space_group_name_H-M   'P 1'
#
loop_
_entity.id
_entity.type
_entity.pdbx_description
1 polymer ?
#
loop_
_entity_poly.entity_id
_entity_poly.type
_entity_poly.pdbx_seq_one_letter_code
_entity_poly.pdbx_strand_id
1 'polypeptide(L)'
;MAKVSDQKLMVYCLVAIFVVIAMVEGAKGATICNIPSSRLNLCRPAVTGRYPPPPTKQCCLLIKHADLNCLCNFKDALPASNIIVTMIPNEGI
;
A
#
# COMPACT_ATOMS: atom_id res chain seq x y z
N MET A 1 39.86 -28.76 -7.01
CA MET A 1 38.65 -29.01 -6.20
C MET A 1 38.82 -28.25 -4.90
N ALA A 2 38.05 -27.19 -4.69
CA ALA A 2 38.24 -26.31 -3.54
C ALA A 2 37.86 -27.05 -2.25
N LYS A 3 38.82 -27.26 -1.36
CA LYS A 3 38.58 -27.72 0.01
C LYS A 3 37.97 -26.52 0.76
N VAL A 4 36.68 -26.32 0.58
CA VAL A 4 35.93 -25.32 1.34
C VAL A 4 35.92 -25.83 2.78
N SER A 5 36.59 -25.09 3.66
CA SER A 5 36.56 -25.36 5.10
C SER A 5 35.11 -25.35 5.55
N ASP A 6 34.62 -26.48 6.07
CA ASP A 6 33.22 -26.79 6.39
C ASP A 6 32.51 -25.63 7.13
N GLN A 7 33.25 -24.97 8.02
CA GLN A 7 32.84 -23.78 8.76
C GLN A 7 32.51 -22.56 7.86
N LYS A 8 33.33 -22.28 6.84
CA LYS A 8 33.09 -21.17 5.91
C LYS A 8 31.90 -21.45 4.98
N LEU A 9 31.67 -22.73 4.64
CA LEU A 9 30.50 -23.13 3.85
C LEU A 9 29.20 -22.89 4.63
N MET A 10 29.18 -23.25 5.91
CA MET A 10 28.01 -23.07 6.76
C MET A 10 27.65 -21.60 6.96
N VAL A 11 28.67 -20.74 7.21
CA VAL A 11 28.47 -19.28 7.31
C VAL A 11 27.95 -18.70 6.00
N TYR A 12 28.48 -19.13 4.86
CA TYR A 12 28.01 -18.67 3.55
C TYR A 12 26.55 -19.06 3.29
N CYS A 13 26.17 -20.30 3.61
CA CYS A 13 24.78 -20.76 3.51
C CYS A 13 23.84 -19.94 4.42
N LEU A 14 24.24 -19.67 5.66
CA LEU A 14 23.45 -18.86 6.58
C LEU A 14 23.26 -17.43 6.04
N VAL A 15 24.33 -16.77 5.60
CA VAL A 15 24.26 -15.42 5.01
C VAL A 15 23.37 -15.41 3.76
N ALA A 16 23.50 -16.41 2.88
CA ALA A 16 22.67 -16.52 1.68
C ALA A 16 21.17 -16.68 2.03
N ILE A 17 20.84 -17.49 3.04
CA ILE A 17 19.46 -17.67 3.51
C ILE A 17 18.90 -16.36 4.08
N PHE A 18 19.66 -15.67 4.93
CA PHE A 18 19.25 -14.36 5.47
C PHE A 18 18.99 -13.32 4.38
N VAL A 19 19.85 -13.28 3.37
CA VAL A 19 19.73 -12.37 2.21
C VAL A 19 18.47 -12.70 1.38
N VAL A 20 18.16 -13.97 1.17
CA VAL A 20 16.94 -14.39 0.45
C VAL A 20 15.68 -14.01 1.25
N ILE A 21 15.66 -14.21 2.57
CA ILE A 21 14.53 -13.85 3.43
C ILE A 21 14.28 -12.33 3.40
N ALA A 22 15.33 -11.52 3.50
CA ALA A 22 15.23 -10.06 3.44
C ALA A 22 14.63 -9.56 2.11
N MET A 23 14.95 -10.21 0.98
CA MET A 23 14.36 -9.86 -0.32
C MET A 23 12.86 -10.19 -0.40
N VAL A 24 12.41 -11.24 0.30
CA VAL A 24 10.99 -11.68 0.30
C VAL A 24 10.10 -10.74 1.12
N GLU A 25 10.65 -10.06 2.12
CA GLU A 25 9.95 -9.01 2.87
C GLU A 25 9.82 -7.72 2.04
N GLY A 26 10.85 -7.36 1.26
CA GLY A 26 10.79 -6.23 0.31
C GLY A 26 9.86 -6.42 -0.88
N ALA A 27 9.48 -7.67 -1.21
CA ALA A 27 8.57 -7.99 -2.31
C ALA A 27 7.07 -7.84 -1.95
N LYS A 28 6.75 -7.62 -0.67
CA LYS A 28 5.41 -7.25 -0.23
C LYS A 28 5.22 -5.79 -0.64
N GLY A 29 4.63 -5.54 -1.83
CA GLY A 29 4.36 -4.19 -2.29
C GLY A 29 3.77 -3.33 -1.16
N ALA A 30 4.29 -2.11 -0.98
CA ALA A 30 4.00 -1.28 0.18
C ALA A 30 2.49 -1.27 0.48
N THR A 31 2.12 -1.76 1.66
CA THR A 31 0.73 -1.71 2.12
C THR A 31 0.52 -0.39 2.83
N ILE A 32 -0.54 0.32 2.46
CA ILE A 32 -0.97 1.58 3.06
C ILE A 32 -2.30 1.26 3.73
N CYS A 33 -2.36 1.42 5.05
CA CYS A 33 -3.58 1.25 5.83
C CYS A 33 -4.31 -0.09 5.58
N ASN A 34 -3.55 -1.19 5.62
CA ASN A 34 -4.02 -2.54 5.33
C ASN A 34 -4.51 -2.78 3.88
N ILE A 35 -4.14 -1.91 2.95
CA ILE A 35 -4.43 -2.06 1.52
C ILE A 35 -3.12 -2.06 0.73
N PRO A 36 -2.92 -2.96 -0.25
CA PRO A 36 -1.82 -2.83 -1.19
C PRO A 36 -1.91 -1.51 -1.98
N SER A 37 -0.85 -0.69 -1.92
CA SER A 37 -0.76 0.60 -2.61
C SER A 37 -1.12 0.54 -4.10
N SER A 38 -0.75 -0.55 -4.79
CA SER A 38 -1.08 -0.79 -6.20
C SER A 38 -2.58 -0.88 -6.49
N ARG A 39 -3.41 -1.24 -5.50
CA ARG A 39 -4.87 -1.36 -5.65
C ARG A 39 -5.61 -0.06 -5.35
N LEU A 40 -4.98 0.94 -4.71
CA LEU A 40 -5.62 2.24 -4.46
C LEU A 40 -6.01 2.96 -5.76
N ASN A 41 -5.34 2.67 -6.88
CA ASN A 41 -5.68 3.24 -8.18
C ASN A 41 -7.13 2.93 -8.61
N LEU A 42 -7.67 1.77 -8.19
CA LEU A 42 -9.06 1.38 -8.45
C LEU A 42 -10.08 2.35 -7.83
N CYS A 43 -9.69 3.03 -6.76
CA CYS A 43 -10.52 4.02 -6.08
C CYS A 43 -10.27 5.45 -6.55
N ARG A 44 -9.14 5.71 -7.23
CA ARG A 44 -8.78 7.04 -7.74
C ARG A 44 -9.90 7.74 -8.53
N PRO A 45 -10.59 7.11 -9.50
CA PRO A 45 -11.65 7.79 -10.25
C PRO A 45 -12.85 8.20 -9.37
N ALA A 46 -13.08 7.51 -8.25
CA ALA A 46 -14.17 7.83 -7.32
C ALA A 46 -13.83 8.97 -6.35
N VAL A 47 -12.56 9.37 -6.26
CA VAL A 47 -12.07 10.42 -5.34
C VAL A 47 -11.44 11.60 -6.07
N THR A 48 -11.26 11.56 -7.40
CA THR A 48 -10.60 12.61 -8.18
C THR A 48 -11.54 13.23 -9.22
N GLY A 49 -11.44 14.55 -9.43
CA GLY A 49 -12.21 15.30 -10.44
C GLY A 49 -13.51 15.90 -9.89
N ARG A 50 -14.06 16.94 -10.55
CA ARG A 50 -15.18 17.76 -9.99
C ARG A 50 -16.47 17.00 -9.69
N TYR A 51 -16.77 15.96 -10.48
CA TYR A 51 -17.96 15.14 -10.36
C TYR A 51 -17.56 13.67 -10.54
N PRO A 52 -16.98 13.05 -9.50
CA PRO A 52 -16.48 11.71 -9.64
C PRO A 52 -17.66 10.73 -9.77
N PRO A 53 -17.55 9.72 -10.64
CA PRO A 53 -18.56 8.69 -10.76
C PRO A 53 -18.67 7.86 -9.47
N PRO A 54 -19.78 7.12 -9.29
CA PRO A 54 -19.91 6.20 -8.16
C PRO A 54 -18.77 5.17 -8.16
N PRO A 55 -18.28 4.77 -6.96
CA PRO A 55 -17.19 3.83 -6.83
C PRO A 55 -17.56 2.47 -7.41
N THR A 56 -16.58 1.80 -8.01
CA THR A 56 -16.75 0.43 -8.49
C THR A 56 -16.91 -0.53 -7.30
N LYS A 57 -17.54 -1.69 -7.55
CA LYS A 57 -17.66 -2.75 -6.52
C LYS A 57 -16.29 -3.20 -5.99
N GLN A 58 -15.27 -3.22 -6.85
CA GLN A 58 -13.91 -3.58 -6.46
C GLN A 58 -13.28 -2.55 -5.52
N CYS A 59 -13.46 -1.25 -5.79
CA CYS A 59 -13.02 -0.22 -4.86
C CYS A 59 -13.73 -0.34 -3.50
N CYS A 60 -15.04 -0.57 -3.50
CA CYS A 60 -15.81 -0.70 -2.27
C CYS A 60 -15.35 -1.90 -1.40
N LEU A 61 -15.10 -3.05 -2.03
CA LEU A 61 -14.55 -4.23 -1.34
C LEU A 61 -13.16 -3.95 -0.76
N LEU A 62 -12.33 -3.19 -1.48
CA LEU A 62 -11.00 -2.83 -1.03
C LEU A 62 -11.04 -1.93 0.21
N ILE A 63 -11.86 -0.88 0.17
CA ILE A 63 -12.04 0.06 1.29
C ILE A 63 -12.70 -0.62 2.49
N LYS A 64 -13.56 -1.63 2.28
CA LYS A 64 -14.16 -2.41 3.37
C LYS A 64 -13.13 -3.14 4.24
N HIS A 65 -11.98 -3.50 3.68
CA HIS A 65 -10.88 -4.15 4.39
C HIS A 65 -9.79 -3.18 4.84
N ALA A 66 -9.94 -1.89 4.52
CA ALA A 66 -8.99 -0.86 4.87
C ALA A 66 -9.09 -0.45 6.34
N ASP A 67 -7.97 0.00 6.89
CA ASP A 67 -7.98 0.75 8.14
C ASP A 67 -8.34 2.22 7.84
N LEU A 68 -9.60 2.56 8.08
CA LEU A 68 -10.12 3.92 7.87
C LEU A 68 -9.44 4.94 8.80
N ASN A 69 -9.06 4.55 10.01
CA ASN A 69 -8.40 5.44 10.97
C ASN A 69 -6.98 5.78 10.50
N CYS A 70 -6.27 4.78 9.96
CA CYS A 70 -5.00 5.01 9.29
C CYS A 70 -5.16 5.92 8.06
N LEU A 71 -6.17 5.69 7.21
CA LEU A 71 -6.41 6.52 6.02
C LEU A 71 -6.70 7.98 6.38
N CYS A 72 -7.36 8.24 7.50
CA CYS A 72 -7.59 9.60 8.00
C CYS A 72 -6.31 10.36 8.33
N ASN A 73 -5.22 9.70 8.72
CA ASN A 73 -3.92 10.37 8.94
C ASN A 73 -3.32 10.91 7.63
N PHE A 74 -3.74 10.37 6.48
CA PHE A 74 -3.33 10.87 5.18
C PHE A 74 -4.23 12.00 4.66
N LYS A 75 -5.28 12.41 5.41
CA LYS A 75 -6.29 13.42 4.99
C LYS A 75 -5.64 14.67 4.40
N ASP A 76 -4.62 15.18 5.07
CA ASP A 76 -3.95 16.43 4.71
C ASP A 76 -3.02 16.28 3.49
N ALA A 77 -2.69 15.04 3.10
CA ALA A 77 -1.94 14.73 1.88
C ALA A 77 -2.84 14.52 0.65
N LEU A 78 -4.14 14.23 0.81
CA LEU A 78 -5.09 14.13 -0.31
C LEU A 78 -5.24 15.43 -1.13
N PRO A 79 -5.31 16.65 -0.56
CA PRO A 79 -5.47 17.88 -1.34
C PRO A 79 -4.32 18.16 -2.33
N ALA A 80 -3.17 17.50 -2.20
CA ALA A 80 -2.06 17.60 -3.15
C ALA A 80 -2.31 16.87 -4.48
N SER A 81 -3.38 16.08 -4.62
CA SER A 81 -3.56 15.12 -5.72
C SER A 81 -4.77 15.34 -6.65
N ASN A 82 -5.37 16.54 -6.67
CA ASN A 82 -6.66 16.82 -7.37
C ASN A 82 -7.85 15.98 -6.84
N ILE A 83 -7.70 15.42 -5.65
CA ILE A 83 -8.80 14.79 -4.91
C ILE A 83 -9.63 15.93 -4.32
N ILE A 84 -10.85 16.09 -4.80
CA ILE A 84 -11.81 16.95 -4.12
C ILE A 84 -12.34 16.19 -2.90
N VAL A 85 -11.94 16.63 -1.71
CA VAL A 85 -12.57 16.22 -0.44
C VAL A 85 -13.98 16.83 -0.31
N THR A 86 -14.41 17.65 -1.28
CA THR A 86 -15.74 18.23 -1.35
C THR A 86 -16.72 17.30 -2.07
N MET A 87 -17.17 16.26 -1.39
CA MET A 87 -18.60 15.98 -1.41
C MET A 87 -19.14 16.35 -0.04
N ILE A 88 -20.24 17.11 -0.04
CA ILE A 88 -20.84 17.86 1.06
C ILE A 88 -20.28 19.29 1.09
N PRO A 89 -20.94 20.26 0.42
CA PRO A 89 -20.99 21.58 1.01
C PRO A 89 -21.52 21.37 2.43
N ASN A 90 -20.73 21.74 3.43
CA ASN A 90 -21.25 21.97 4.76
C ASN A 90 -22.11 23.25 4.66
N GLU A 91 -23.29 23.10 4.03
CA GLU A 91 -24.39 24.02 4.26
C GLU A 91 -24.88 23.66 5.66
N GLY A 92 -24.15 24.20 6.65
CA GLY A 92 -24.62 24.27 8.01
C GLY A 92 -25.99 24.95 8.00
N ILE A 93 -26.96 24.24 8.58
CA ILE A 93 -28.24 24.77 9.03
C ILE A 93 -27.98 25.86 10.07
#